data_AF-A0A9J6DFH3-F1
#
_entry.id   AF-A0A9J6DFH3-F1
#
_cell.length_a   1.000
_cell.length_b   1.000
_cell.length_c   1.000
_cell.angle_alpha   90.00
_cell.angle_beta   90.00
_cell.angle_gamma   90.00
#
_symmetry.space_group_name_H-M   'P 1'
#
loop_
_entity.id
_entity.type
_entity.pdbx_description
1 polymer ?
#
loop_
_entity_poly.entity_id
_entity_poly.type
_entity_poly.pdbx_seq_one_letter_code
_entity_poly.pdbx_strand_id
1 'polypeptide(L)'
;MWVLLEKELGSEYLGDRVILVLVLFGCGVGAAEAEVETFSVDRLEQSVLQDIEADSFWCMSKLLDGIQDNYTFAQPGIQSKVNTLKELIQRIDTPLHDHLSKHCVEFLQFTFRWMNNLLMRELPLHCTIRLWDTYLAEPEGFSTFHLYVCAAFLRYWSPALLRERDFQGLMLLLQNLPTYDWGNEEITLLVAEAYRLKYTFADAPNHLQARK
;
A
#
# COMPACT_ATOMS: atom_id res chain seq x y z
N MET A 1 6.33 3.46 -24.27
CA MET A 1 6.48 2.24 -23.45
C MET A 1 5.36 2.15 -22.42
N TRP A 2 5.15 3.21 -21.63
CA TRP A 2 4.08 3.32 -20.62
C TRP A 2 2.64 3.17 -21.14
N VAL A 3 2.32 3.75 -22.31
CA VAL A 3 1.00 3.59 -22.96
C VAL A 3 0.68 2.14 -23.32
N LEU A 4 1.69 1.27 -23.50
CA LEU A 4 1.46 -0.16 -23.74
C LEU A 4 1.14 -0.88 -22.42
N LEU A 5 1.84 -0.54 -21.34
CA LEU A 5 1.57 -1.09 -20.00
C LEU A 5 0.19 -0.66 -19.48
N GLU A 6 -0.20 0.60 -19.70
CA GLU A 6 -1.55 1.10 -19.37
C GLU A 6 -2.63 0.43 -20.22
N LYS A 7 -2.36 0.11 -21.49
CA LYS A 7 -3.28 -0.64 -22.36
C LYS A 7 -3.39 -2.11 -21.97
N GLU A 8 -2.32 -2.73 -21.48
CA GLU A 8 -2.31 -4.12 -21.01
C GLU A 8 -2.96 -4.27 -19.63
N LEU A 9 -2.83 -3.27 -18.75
CA LEU A 9 -3.29 -3.32 -17.36
C LEU A 9 -4.55 -2.47 -17.09
N GLY A 10 -5.02 -1.69 -18.06
CA GLY A 10 -6.34 -1.04 -18.07
C GLY A 10 -6.66 -0.10 -16.91
N SER A 11 -5.66 0.58 -16.31
CA SER A 11 -5.85 1.27 -15.02
C SER A 11 -5.23 2.68 -15.01
N GLU A 12 -6.08 3.71 -14.83
CA GLU A 12 -5.70 5.13 -14.63
C GLU A 12 -4.86 5.36 -13.35
N TYR A 13 -4.71 4.34 -12.50
CA TYR A 13 -4.05 4.42 -11.20
C TYR A 13 -2.57 4.08 -11.23
N LEU A 14 -2.02 3.76 -12.40
CA LEU A 14 -0.59 3.47 -12.55
C LEU A 14 0.28 4.74 -12.39
N GLY A 15 -0.29 5.92 -12.68
CA GLY A 15 0.43 7.20 -12.72
C GLY A 15 1.19 7.54 -11.43
N ASP A 16 0.57 7.37 -10.27
CA ASP A 16 1.21 7.70 -8.97
C ASP A 16 2.44 6.82 -8.70
N ARG A 17 2.44 5.57 -9.17
CA ARG A 17 3.56 4.63 -8.99
C ARG A 17 4.71 4.95 -9.92
N VAL A 18 4.39 5.36 -11.15
CA VAL A 18 5.38 5.79 -12.14
C VAL A 18 6.10 7.02 -11.64
N ILE A 19 5.39 7.97 -11.03
CA ILE A 19 6.00 9.14 -10.39
C ILE A 19 6.93 8.70 -9.25
N LEU A 20 6.49 7.82 -8.34
CA LEU A 20 7.35 7.34 -7.25
C LEU A 20 8.64 6.69 -7.76
N VAL A 21 8.57 5.83 -8.77
CA VAL A 21 9.75 5.13 -9.29
C VAL A 21 10.66 6.07 -10.09
N LEU A 22 10.11 6.98 -10.89
CA LEU A 22 10.88 8.05 -11.54
C LEU A 22 11.61 8.92 -10.52
N VAL A 23 10.94 9.22 -9.40
CA VAL A 23 11.52 10.01 -8.31
C VAL A 23 12.63 9.25 -7.58
N LEU A 24 12.48 7.94 -7.34
CA LEU A 24 13.52 7.08 -6.79
C LEU A 24 14.78 7.04 -7.67
N PHE A 25 14.62 6.83 -8.98
CA PHE A 25 15.75 6.77 -9.91
C PHE A 25 16.35 8.15 -10.23
N GLY A 26 15.54 9.20 -10.28
CA GLY A 26 16.02 10.58 -10.40
C GLY A 26 16.88 11.03 -9.21
N CYS A 27 16.57 10.53 -8.00
CA CYS A 27 17.33 10.81 -6.78
C CYS A 27 18.72 10.14 -6.77
N GLY A 28 18.85 8.95 -7.38
CA GLY A 28 20.12 8.22 -7.52
C GLY A 28 21.22 8.97 -8.28
N VAL A 29 20.87 10.07 -8.95
CA VAL A 29 21.79 10.96 -9.68
C VAL A 29 22.35 12.09 -8.77
N GLY A 30 22.02 12.12 -7.47
CA GLY A 30 22.71 12.95 -6.48
C GLY A 30 21.83 13.90 -5.65
N ALA A 31 20.52 13.63 -5.51
CA ALA A 31 19.68 14.38 -4.58
C ALA A 31 19.71 13.71 -3.19
N ALA A 32 19.73 14.49 -2.12
CA ALA A 32 19.49 13.95 -0.78
C ALA A 32 17.99 13.60 -0.64
N GLU A 33 17.63 12.64 0.24
CA GLU A 33 16.23 12.25 0.52
C GLU A 33 15.28 13.45 0.75
N ALA A 34 15.81 14.57 1.27
CA ALA A 34 15.06 15.80 1.55
C ALA A 34 14.76 16.70 0.33
N GLU A 35 15.38 16.47 -0.84
CA GLU A 35 15.16 17.29 -2.05
C GLU A 35 14.28 16.60 -3.10
N VAL A 36 13.89 15.36 -2.82
CA VAL A 36 13.16 14.44 -3.71
C VAL A 36 11.84 15.02 -4.22
N GLU A 37 11.07 15.68 -3.34
CA GLU A 37 9.79 16.32 -3.72
C GLU A 37 9.97 17.61 -4.53
N THR A 38 11.18 18.20 -4.50
CA THR A 38 11.50 19.47 -5.17
C THR A 38 12.39 19.31 -6.40
N PHE A 39 12.74 18.06 -6.75
CA PHE A 39 13.68 17.75 -7.81
C PHE A 39 13.10 18.11 -9.19
N SER A 40 13.84 18.93 -9.96
CA SER A 40 13.45 19.34 -11.31
C SER A 40 14.23 18.53 -12.35
N VAL A 41 13.48 17.71 -13.09
CA VAL A 41 13.95 16.89 -14.21
C VAL A 41 14.49 17.70 -15.39
N ASP A 42 14.13 18.99 -15.51
CA ASP A 42 14.60 19.89 -16.58
C ASP A 42 16.11 20.15 -16.54
N ARG A 43 16.76 19.79 -15.42
CA ARG A 43 18.20 19.98 -15.22
C ARG A 43 19.04 18.77 -15.67
N LEU A 44 18.40 17.67 -16.06
CA LEU A 44 19.08 16.43 -16.45
C LEU A 44 19.38 16.40 -17.94
N GLU A 45 20.51 15.77 -18.30
CA GLU A 45 20.82 15.49 -19.71
C GLU A 45 19.81 14.49 -20.29
N GLN A 46 19.54 14.61 -21.60
CA GLN A 46 18.56 13.75 -22.27
C GLN A 46 18.91 12.26 -22.21
N SER A 47 20.20 11.91 -22.24
CA SER A 47 20.69 10.54 -22.04
C SER A 47 20.33 10.00 -20.65
N VAL A 48 20.58 10.79 -19.61
CA VAL A 48 20.24 10.44 -18.22
C VAL A 48 18.74 10.26 -18.04
N LEU A 49 17.92 11.11 -18.67
CA LEU A 49 16.46 10.96 -18.66
C LEU A 49 16.00 9.65 -19.31
N GLN A 50 16.63 9.23 -20.42
CA GLN A 50 16.30 7.96 -21.08
C GLN A 50 16.68 6.75 -20.23
N ASP A 51 17.83 6.81 -19.56
CA ASP A 51 18.27 5.76 -18.64
C ASP A 51 17.31 5.64 -17.44
N ILE A 52 16.94 6.77 -16.83
CA ILE A 52 15.95 6.81 -15.73
C ILE A 52 14.59 6.26 -16.18
N GLU A 53 14.11 6.64 -17.37
CA GLU A 53 12.84 6.13 -17.90
C GLU A 53 12.89 4.61 -18.09
N ALA A 54 13.98 4.10 -18.66
CA ALA A 54 14.18 2.67 -18.89
C ALA A 54 14.25 1.87 -17.58
N ASP A 55 15.06 2.32 -16.62
CA ASP A 55 15.18 1.68 -15.30
C ASP A 55 13.85 1.70 -14.56
N SER A 56 13.16 2.85 -14.58
CA SER A 56 11.84 2.99 -13.96
C SER A 56 10.82 2.03 -14.55
N PHE A 57 10.84 1.87 -15.89
CA PHE A 57 9.97 0.95 -16.59
C PHE A 57 10.22 -0.51 -16.19
N TRP A 58 11.48 -0.94 -16.15
CA TRP A 58 11.81 -2.32 -15.81
C TRP A 58 11.54 -2.64 -14.34
N CYS A 59 11.87 -1.73 -13.43
CA CYS A 59 11.56 -1.88 -12.02
C CYS A 59 10.06 -1.92 -11.76
N MET A 60 9.28 -1.05 -12.40
CA MET A 60 7.82 -1.10 -12.29
C MET A 60 7.26 -2.41 -12.85
N SER A 61 7.72 -2.84 -14.01
CA SER A 61 7.28 -4.10 -14.62
C SER A 61 7.55 -5.29 -13.69
N LYS A 62 8.74 -5.34 -13.09
CA LYS A 62 9.11 -6.39 -12.13
C LYS A 62 8.30 -6.33 -10.84
N LEU A 63 7.97 -5.14 -10.34
CA LEU A 63 7.08 -4.98 -9.20
C LEU A 63 5.69 -5.52 -9.51
N LEU A 64 5.16 -5.20 -10.69
CA LEU A 64 3.82 -5.58 -11.12
C LEU A 64 3.70 -7.09 -11.36
N ASP A 65 4.78 -7.80 -11.71
CA ASP A 65 4.78 -9.26 -11.87
C ASP A 65 4.20 -9.99 -10.64
N GLY A 66 4.40 -9.48 -9.43
CA GLY A 66 3.87 -10.07 -8.20
C GLY A 66 2.41 -9.76 -7.88
N ILE A 67 1.77 -8.84 -8.63
CA ILE A 67 0.42 -8.31 -8.35
C ILE A 67 -0.40 -8.08 -9.62
N GLN A 68 -0.12 -8.81 -10.70
CA GLN A 68 -0.79 -8.62 -12.00
C GLN A 68 -2.31 -8.79 -11.91
N ASP A 69 -2.77 -9.71 -11.05
CA ASP A 69 -4.18 -10.00 -10.79
C ASP A 69 -4.96 -8.82 -10.17
N ASN A 70 -4.27 -7.83 -9.59
CA ASN A 70 -4.89 -6.59 -9.15
C ASN A 70 -5.39 -5.72 -10.33
N TYR A 71 -4.85 -5.92 -11.53
CA TYR A 71 -5.08 -5.02 -12.68
C TYR A 71 -5.75 -5.71 -13.87
N THR A 72 -6.02 -7.01 -13.78
CA THR A 72 -6.81 -7.71 -14.80
C THR A 72 -8.28 -7.28 -14.75
N PHE A 73 -9.06 -7.63 -15.78
CA PHE A 73 -10.47 -7.27 -15.87
C PHE A 73 -11.23 -7.67 -14.59
N ALA A 74 -12.04 -6.74 -14.07
CA ALA A 74 -12.76 -6.84 -12.79
C ALA A 74 -11.88 -6.92 -11.53
N GLN A 75 -10.55 -6.83 -11.64
CA GLN A 75 -9.59 -6.71 -10.54
C GLN A 75 -9.79 -7.75 -9.41
N PRO A 76 -9.84 -9.06 -9.74
CA PRO A 76 -10.10 -10.12 -8.77
C PRO A 76 -9.06 -10.17 -7.64
N GLY A 77 -7.81 -9.82 -7.90
CA GLY A 77 -6.75 -9.78 -6.88
C GLY A 77 -7.02 -8.78 -5.76
N ILE A 78 -7.53 -7.59 -6.12
CA ILE A 78 -7.91 -6.57 -5.13
C ILE A 78 -9.10 -7.07 -4.30
N GLN A 79 -10.14 -7.61 -4.94
CA GLN A 79 -11.32 -8.12 -4.22
C GLN A 79 -10.94 -9.22 -3.22
N SER A 80 -10.05 -10.13 -3.62
CA SER A 80 -9.52 -11.18 -2.74
C SER A 80 -8.77 -10.57 -1.55
N LYS A 81 -7.84 -9.65 -1.79
CA LYS A 81 -7.07 -8.96 -0.72
C LYS A 81 -7.96 -8.19 0.25
N VAL A 82 -9.00 -7.51 -0.25
CA VAL A 82 -9.95 -6.78 0.60
C VAL A 82 -10.72 -7.73 1.52
N ASN A 83 -11.18 -8.87 1.00
CA ASN A 83 -11.87 -9.88 1.81
C ASN A 83 -10.94 -10.50 2.86
N THR A 84 -9.72 -10.88 2.48
CA THR A 84 -8.73 -11.42 3.41
C THR A 84 -8.36 -10.40 4.50
N LEU A 85 -8.25 -9.11 4.15
CA LEU A 85 -8.01 -8.05 5.14
C LEU A 85 -9.19 -7.92 6.11
N LYS A 86 -10.43 -7.97 5.63
CA LYS A 86 -11.64 -7.96 6.48
C LYS A 86 -11.63 -9.12 7.47
N GLU A 87 -11.36 -10.33 7.02
CA GLU A 87 -11.26 -11.51 7.88
C GLU A 87 -10.12 -11.42 8.90
N LEU A 88 -8.96 -10.90 8.49
CA LEU A 88 -7.82 -10.70 9.38
C LEU A 88 -8.19 -9.70 10.49
N ILE A 89 -8.79 -8.56 10.13
CA ILE A 89 -9.21 -7.54 11.10
C ILE A 89 -10.26 -8.08 12.05
N GLN A 90 -11.23 -8.87 11.58
CA GLN A 90 -12.21 -9.53 12.44
C GLN A 90 -11.54 -10.40 13.52
N ARG A 91 -10.41 -11.05 13.19
CA ARG A 91 -9.66 -11.90 14.12
C ARG A 91 -8.77 -11.11 15.08
N ILE A 92 -8.13 -10.04 14.61
CA ILE A 92 -7.12 -9.30 15.40
C ILE A 92 -7.67 -8.11 16.17
N ASP A 93 -8.80 -7.57 15.73
CA ASP A 93 -9.48 -6.40 16.29
C ASP A 93 -10.99 -6.46 16.00
N THR A 94 -11.66 -7.42 16.63
CA THR A 94 -13.12 -7.61 16.54
C THR A 94 -13.90 -6.34 16.91
N PRO A 95 -13.54 -5.56 17.96
CA PRO A 95 -14.23 -4.31 18.27
C PRO A 95 -14.24 -3.32 17.10
N LEU A 96 -13.11 -3.14 16.40
CA LEU A 96 -13.06 -2.28 15.22
C LEU A 96 -13.90 -2.82 14.08
N HIS A 97 -13.78 -4.12 13.78
CA HIS A 97 -14.56 -4.78 12.72
C HIS A 97 -16.07 -4.55 12.92
N ASP A 98 -16.56 -4.84 14.13
CA ASP A 98 -17.98 -4.74 14.45
C ASP A 98 -18.45 -3.28 14.46
N HIS A 99 -17.59 -2.33 14.85
CA HIS A 99 -17.87 -0.90 14.79
C HIS A 99 -18.04 -0.39 13.36
N LEU A 100 -17.14 -0.78 12.44
CA LEU A 100 -17.26 -0.44 11.02
C LEU A 100 -18.54 -1.05 10.42
N SER A 101 -18.84 -2.31 10.73
CA SER A 101 -20.06 -2.97 10.26
C SER A 101 -21.32 -2.32 10.80
N LYS A 102 -21.34 -1.96 12.09
CA LYS A 102 -22.47 -1.25 12.75
C LYS A 102 -22.76 0.09 12.09
N HIS A 103 -21.75 0.76 11.57
CA HIS A 103 -21.88 2.04 10.88
C HIS A 103 -21.95 1.91 9.36
N CYS A 104 -22.19 0.70 8.84
CA CYS A 104 -22.34 0.42 7.41
C CYS A 104 -21.12 0.81 6.56
N VAL A 105 -19.92 0.78 7.16
CA VAL A 105 -18.66 0.97 6.44
C VAL A 105 -18.20 -0.37 5.89
N GLU A 106 -18.24 -0.50 4.57
CA GLU A 106 -17.73 -1.66 3.86
C GLU A 106 -16.23 -1.49 3.59
N PHE A 107 -15.45 -2.55 3.81
CA PHE A 107 -13.99 -2.52 3.65
C PHE A 107 -13.56 -2.02 2.27
N LEU A 108 -14.29 -2.40 1.23
CA LEU A 108 -14.00 -1.99 -0.15
C LEU A 108 -13.97 -0.47 -0.32
N GLN A 109 -14.76 0.29 0.44
CA GLN A 109 -14.89 1.75 0.30
C GLN A 109 -13.61 2.54 0.61
N PHE A 110 -12.68 1.96 1.38
CA PHE A 110 -11.41 2.60 1.72
C PHE A 110 -10.20 1.73 1.32
N THR A 111 -10.28 0.42 1.53
CA THR A 111 -9.14 -0.48 1.27
C THR A 111 -8.87 -0.73 -0.21
N PHE A 112 -9.85 -0.49 -1.10
CA PHE A 112 -9.60 -0.55 -2.55
C PHE A 112 -8.44 0.37 -2.93
N ARG A 113 -8.46 1.63 -2.47
CA ARG A 113 -7.41 2.61 -2.74
C ARG A 113 -6.08 2.19 -2.15
N TRP A 114 -6.09 1.56 -0.98
CA TRP A 114 -4.89 1.07 -0.29
C TRP A 114 -4.22 -0.04 -1.08
N MET A 115 -4.97 -1.06 -1.51
CA MET A 115 -4.45 -2.20 -2.29
C MET A 115 -4.02 -1.76 -3.69
N ASN A 116 -4.83 -0.91 -4.33
CA ASN A 116 -4.59 -0.48 -5.70
C ASN A 116 -3.42 0.51 -5.82
N ASN A 117 -3.08 1.23 -4.74
CA ASN A 117 -1.96 2.19 -4.72
C ASN A 117 -0.86 1.83 -3.71
N LEU A 118 -0.85 0.62 -3.13
CA LEU A 118 0.14 0.20 -2.13
C LEU A 118 0.35 1.23 -1.01
N LEU A 119 -0.74 1.80 -0.49
CA LEU A 119 -0.77 2.86 0.54
C LEU A 119 -0.08 4.20 0.19
N MET A 120 0.41 4.40 -1.04
CA MET A 120 1.06 5.65 -1.45
C MET A 120 0.15 6.89 -1.34
N ARG A 121 -1.17 6.71 -1.35
CA ARG A 121 -2.16 7.79 -1.17
C ARG A 121 -2.41 8.14 0.30
N GLU A 122 -1.98 7.28 1.21
CA GLU A 122 -2.20 7.40 2.66
C GLU A 122 -0.92 7.78 3.42
N LEU A 123 0.23 7.78 2.76
CA LEU A 123 1.53 8.03 3.36
C LEU A 123 2.25 9.14 2.59
N PRO A 124 3.04 9.98 3.28
CA PRO A 124 4.00 10.85 2.61
C PRO A 124 4.97 10.08 1.72
N LEU A 125 5.61 10.77 0.78
CA LEU A 125 6.49 10.15 -0.21
C LEU A 125 7.69 9.47 0.45
N HIS A 126 8.37 10.14 1.38
CA HIS A 126 9.51 9.57 2.10
C HIS A 126 9.13 8.32 2.91
N CYS A 127 7.96 8.32 3.52
CA CYS A 127 7.41 7.16 4.23
C CYS A 127 7.14 5.98 3.30
N THR A 128 6.62 6.27 2.11
CA THR A 128 6.36 5.28 1.07
C THR A 128 7.66 4.65 0.58
N ILE A 129 8.69 5.46 0.30
CA ILE A 129 10.02 4.98 -0.10
C ILE A 129 10.57 4.04 0.97
N ARG A 130 10.56 4.48 2.23
CA ARG A 130 11.04 3.68 3.37
C ARG A 130 10.27 2.38 3.55
N LEU A 131 8.96 2.37 3.29
CA LEU A 131 8.15 1.15 3.30
C LEU A 131 8.53 0.21 2.15
N TRP A 132 8.77 0.76 0.97
CA TRP A 132 9.14 -0.01 -0.23
C TRP A 132 10.51 -0.66 -0.12
N ASP A 133 11.45 -0.09 0.64
CA ASP A 133 12.72 -0.78 1.00
C ASP A 133 12.45 -2.16 1.61
N THR A 134 11.43 -2.23 2.49
CA THR A 134 11.03 -3.48 3.12
C THR A 134 10.29 -4.39 2.14
N TYR A 135 9.44 -3.85 1.26
CA TYR A 135 8.75 -4.65 0.25
C TYR A 135 9.70 -5.28 -0.77
N LEU A 136 10.79 -4.60 -1.10
CA LEU A 136 11.83 -5.13 -1.99
C LEU A 136 12.69 -6.20 -1.30
N ALA A 137 12.90 -6.08 0.02
CA ALA A 137 13.67 -7.05 0.80
C ALA A 137 12.87 -8.30 1.20
N GLU A 138 11.54 -8.19 1.30
CA GLU A 138 10.66 -9.27 1.76
C GLU A 138 10.15 -10.13 0.60
N PRO A 139 10.24 -11.47 0.69
CA PRO A 139 9.59 -12.36 -0.27
C PRO A 139 8.08 -12.09 -0.32
N GLU A 140 7.54 -11.88 -1.53
CA GLU A 140 6.13 -11.50 -1.73
C GLU A 140 5.74 -10.21 -0.99
N GLY A 141 6.67 -9.25 -0.89
CA GLY A 141 6.50 -7.97 -0.20
C GLY A 141 5.26 -7.20 -0.66
N PHE A 142 5.13 -6.97 -1.97
CA PHE A 142 4.04 -6.18 -2.56
C PHE A 142 2.69 -6.91 -2.63
N SER A 143 2.67 -8.24 -2.46
CA SER A 143 1.46 -9.05 -2.53
C SER A 143 0.99 -9.45 -1.12
N THR A 144 1.58 -10.50 -0.56
CA THR A 144 1.18 -11.11 0.70
C THR A 144 1.53 -10.21 1.89
N PHE A 145 2.75 -9.65 1.94
CA PHE A 145 3.16 -8.85 3.09
C PHE A 145 2.42 -7.50 3.17
N HIS A 146 2.11 -6.89 2.03
CA HIS A 146 1.30 -5.67 1.95
C HIS A 146 -0.05 -5.79 2.69
N LEU A 147 -0.69 -6.96 2.65
CA LEU A 147 -1.93 -7.21 3.38
C LEU A 147 -1.77 -7.06 4.91
N TYR A 148 -0.66 -7.55 5.46
CA TYR A 148 -0.35 -7.41 6.88
C TYR A 148 0.02 -5.98 7.26
N VAL A 149 0.66 -5.24 6.35
CA VAL A 149 0.89 -3.79 6.53
C VAL A 149 -0.43 -3.03 6.58
N CYS A 150 -1.36 -3.29 5.65
CA CYS A 150 -2.70 -2.69 5.69
C CYS A 150 -3.46 -3.03 6.98
N ALA A 151 -3.31 -4.25 7.50
CA ALA A 151 -3.93 -4.65 8.77
C ALA A 151 -3.31 -3.92 9.97
N ALA A 152 -1.98 -3.85 10.05
CA ALA A 152 -1.27 -3.09 11.07
C ALA A 152 -1.63 -1.59 11.01
N PHE A 153 -1.73 -1.04 9.80
CA PHE A 153 -2.06 0.36 9.56
C PHE A 153 -3.48 0.68 10.02
N LEU A 154 -4.47 -0.14 9.66
CA LEU A 154 -5.84 0.04 10.14
C LEU A 154 -5.95 -0.11 11.66
N ARG A 155 -5.24 -1.08 12.24
CA ARG A 155 -5.21 -1.32 13.69
C ARG A 155 -4.59 -0.15 14.45
N TYR A 156 -3.55 0.49 13.91
CA TYR A 156 -2.94 1.68 14.52
C TYR A 156 -3.98 2.79 14.77
N TRP A 157 -4.91 2.95 13.83
CA TRP A 157 -5.98 3.95 13.91
C TRP A 157 -7.25 3.47 14.63
N SER A 158 -7.30 2.22 15.09
CA SER A 158 -8.44 1.63 15.80
C SER A 158 -8.97 2.52 16.94
N PRO A 159 -8.14 3.05 17.85
CA PRO A 159 -8.64 3.91 18.93
C PRO A 159 -9.31 5.20 18.43
N ALA A 160 -8.84 5.76 17.31
CA ALA A 160 -9.44 6.95 16.72
C ALA A 160 -10.76 6.63 16.02
N LEU A 161 -10.79 5.55 15.23
CA LEU A 161 -11.98 5.08 14.51
C LEU A 161 -13.12 4.71 15.47
N LEU A 162 -12.82 4.08 16.60
CA LEU A 162 -13.80 3.72 17.62
C LEU A 162 -14.46 4.94 18.32
N ARG A 163 -13.82 6.12 18.24
CA ARG A 163 -14.40 7.37 18.75
C ARG A 163 -15.40 8.00 17.80
N GLU A 164 -15.21 7.82 16.49
CA GLU A 164 -16.17 8.26 15.48
C GLU A 164 -17.49 7.48 15.59
N ARG A 165 -18.62 8.17 15.51
CA ARG A 165 -19.95 7.62 15.80
C ARG A 165 -20.91 7.59 14.61
N ASP A 166 -20.46 8.12 13.47
CA ASP A 166 -21.24 8.20 12.25
C ASP A 166 -20.41 7.75 11.04
N PHE A 167 -21.14 7.34 10.00
CA PHE A 167 -20.55 6.84 8.76
C PHE A 167 -19.65 7.89 8.08
N GLN A 168 -20.05 9.17 8.10
CA GLN A 168 -19.33 10.23 7.39
C GLN A 168 -17.97 10.53 8.06
N GLY A 169 -17.94 10.65 9.39
CA GLY A 169 -16.71 10.83 10.17
C GLY A 169 -15.73 9.66 9.98
N LEU A 170 -16.24 8.42 10.04
CA LEU A 170 -15.44 7.22 9.78
C LEU A 170 -14.84 7.22 8.36
N MET A 171 -15.65 7.48 7.35
CA MET A 171 -15.17 7.49 5.96
C MET A 171 -14.17 8.62 5.71
N LEU A 172 -14.41 9.81 6.28
CA LEU A 172 -13.50 10.94 6.17
C LEU A 172 -12.13 10.61 6.78
N LEU A 173 -12.11 10.01 7.98
CA LEU A 173 -10.90 9.61 8.66
C LEU A 173 -10.17 8.49 7.90
N LEU A 174 -10.86 7.43 7.48
CA LEU A 174 -10.28 6.31 6.73
C LEU A 174 -9.68 6.73 5.39
N GLN A 175 -10.22 7.79 4.77
CA GLN A 175 -9.72 8.34 3.50
C GLN A 175 -8.71 9.48 3.67
N ASN A 176 -8.48 9.97 4.89
CA ASN A 176 -7.54 11.06 5.18
C ASN A 176 -6.88 10.83 6.54
N LEU A 177 -6.22 9.68 6.69
CA LEU A 177 -5.52 9.34 7.92
C LEU A 177 -4.38 10.36 8.15
N PRO A 178 -4.21 10.88 9.38
CA PRO A 178 -3.25 11.97 9.63
C PRO A 178 -1.83 11.41 9.74
N THR A 179 -1.23 11.13 8.58
CA THR A 179 0.13 10.60 8.41
C THR A 179 1.14 11.64 7.93
N TYR A 180 0.73 12.90 7.79
CA TYR A 180 1.58 13.98 7.28
C TYR A 180 2.90 14.12 8.04
N ASP A 181 2.85 14.02 9.37
CA ASP A 181 4.02 14.14 10.24
C ASP A 181 4.75 12.80 10.49
N TRP A 182 4.36 11.72 9.79
CA TRP A 182 5.05 10.44 9.95
C TRP A 182 6.45 10.49 9.35
N GLY A 183 7.40 9.81 9.99
CA GLY A 183 8.74 9.60 9.49
C GLY A 183 9.16 8.13 9.56
N ASN A 184 10.47 7.92 9.57
CA ASN A 184 11.06 6.57 9.52
C ASN A 184 10.72 5.72 10.76
N GLU A 185 10.51 6.35 11.93
CA GLU A 185 10.16 5.65 13.16
C GLU A 185 8.76 5.03 13.07
N GLU A 186 7.75 5.79 12.63
CA GLU A 186 6.39 5.29 12.45
C GLU A 186 6.34 4.14 11.44
N ILE A 187 7.06 4.26 10.32
CA ILE A 187 7.15 3.19 9.31
C ILE A 187 7.84 1.95 9.87
N THR A 188 8.90 2.13 10.68
CA THR A 188 9.59 1.01 11.31
C THR A 188 8.68 0.27 12.29
N LEU A 189 7.91 0.99 13.11
CA LEU A 189 6.93 0.40 14.02
C LEU A 189 5.79 -0.29 13.26
N LEU A 190 5.29 0.32 12.19
CA LEU A 190 4.25 -0.25 11.33
C LEU A 190 4.71 -1.58 10.72
N VAL A 191 5.92 -1.60 10.15
CA VAL A 191 6.52 -2.79 9.56
C VAL A 191 6.75 -3.88 10.62
N ALA A 192 7.24 -3.51 11.80
CA ALA A 192 7.43 -4.47 12.89
C ALA A 192 6.12 -5.14 13.33
N GLU A 193 5.04 -4.35 13.46
CA GLU A 193 3.71 -4.90 13.76
C GLU A 193 3.20 -5.77 12.61
N ALA A 194 3.41 -5.37 11.36
CA ALA A 194 3.04 -6.19 10.20
C ALA A 194 3.77 -7.53 10.17
N TYR A 195 5.07 -7.57 10.48
CA TYR A 195 5.81 -8.83 10.63
C TYR A 195 5.27 -9.68 11.77
N ARG A 196 4.96 -9.07 12.92
CA ARG A 196 4.34 -9.78 14.06
C ARG A 196 3.02 -10.42 13.65
N LEU A 197 2.16 -9.68 12.94
CA LEU A 197 0.90 -10.20 12.40
C LEU A 197 1.13 -11.31 11.39
N LYS A 198 2.05 -11.13 10.44
CA LYS A 198 2.42 -12.17 9.46
C LYS A 198 2.83 -13.45 10.17
N TYR A 199 3.76 -13.39 11.14
CA TYR A 199 4.21 -14.59 11.85
C TYR A 199 3.09 -15.23 12.68
N THR A 200 2.24 -14.43 13.31
CA THR A 200 1.14 -14.95 14.15
C THR A 200 0.04 -15.64 13.33
N PHE A 201 -0.22 -15.17 12.10
CA PHE A 201 -1.37 -15.60 11.31
C PHE A 201 -1.03 -16.34 10.02
N ALA A 202 0.22 -16.31 9.54
CA ALA A 202 0.72 -17.14 8.44
C ALA A 202 1.07 -18.55 8.93
N ASP A 203 1.64 -18.69 10.13
CA ASP A 203 1.96 -19.97 10.78
C ASP A 203 0.81 -20.50 11.65
N ALA A 204 -0.44 -20.18 11.29
CA ALA A 204 -1.63 -20.79 11.89
C ALA A 204 -2.24 -21.87 10.97
N PRO A 205 -1.54 -22.97 10.64
CA PRO A 205 -2.18 -24.11 10.01
C PRO A 205 -3.04 -24.83 11.07
N ASN A 206 -4.30 -25.13 10.74
CA ASN A 206 -5.22 -26.08 11.42
C ASN A 206 -6.38 -25.61 12.31
N HIS A 207 -6.85 -24.36 12.29
CA HIS A 207 -8.16 -24.03 12.89
C HIS A 207 -9.35 -23.94 11.91
N LEU A 208 -9.18 -24.40 10.66
CA LEU A 208 -10.26 -24.55 9.68
C LEU A 208 -10.93 -25.94 9.67
N GLN A 209 -10.65 -26.80 10.65
CA GLN A 209 -11.41 -28.04 10.88
C GLN A 209 -11.92 -28.14 12.31
N ALA A 210 -12.81 -27.22 12.71
CA ALA A 210 -13.68 -27.48 13.86
C ALA A 210 -14.93 -26.59 13.80
N ARG A 211 -15.92 -27.02 13.02
CA ARG A 211 -17.27 -27.28 13.55
C ARG A 211 -18.10 -28.00 12.49
N LYS A 212 -18.62 -29.16 12.91
CA LYS A 212 -19.60 -30.01 12.22
C LYS A 212 -20.89 -29.25 11.94
#